data_AF-A0A935Y4S4-F1
#
_entry.id   AF-A0A935Y4S4-F1
#
_cell.length_a   1.000
_cell.length_b   1.000
_cell.length_c   1.000
_cell.angle_alpha   90.00
_cell.angle_beta   90.00
_cell.angle_gamma   90.00
#
_symmetry.space_group_name_H-M   'P 1'
#
loop_
_entity.id
_entity.type
_entity.pdbx_description
1 polymer ?
#
loop_
_entity_poly.entity_id
_entity_poly.type
_entity_poly.pdbx_seq_one_letter_code
_entity_poly.pdbx_strand_id
1 'polypeptide(L)'
;MKPHQANLLTSAIFVIVGLWSYEASGRDLHTLSIPFIGILLSFFYKPLKENRRYALEAVGILSSLIVLLLLLPMRNTIQSTKPDKYYAVLRVSLMLAAVLFAVIIYYKEYRNRIHKTV
;
A
#
# COMPACT_ATOMS: atom_id res chain seq x y z
N MET A 1 -4.52 -10.62 11.75
CA MET A 1 -3.12 -10.45 11.28
C MET A 1 -2.41 -9.46 12.17
N LYS A 2 -1.11 -9.66 12.40
CA LYS A 2 -0.24 -8.67 13.06
C LYS A 2 0.19 -7.58 12.06
N PRO A 3 0.58 -6.38 12.53
CA PRO A 3 1.02 -5.28 11.65
C PRO A 3 2.11 -5.67 10.65
N HIS A 4 3.12 -6.43 11.07
CA HIS A 4 4.21 -6.86 10.17
C HIS A 4 3.71 -7.79 9.05
N GLN A 5 2.69 -8.59 9.29
CA GLN A 5 2.10 -9.47 8.27
C GLN A 5 1.26 -8.66 7.28
N ALA A 6 0.51 -7.67 7.77
CA ALA A 6 -0.26 -6.77 6.92
C ALA A 6 0.68 -5.97 6.00
N ASN A 7 1.75 -5.41 6.57
CA ASN A 7 2.75 -4.69 5.81
C ASN A 7 3.43 -5.54 4.74
N LEU A 8 3.79 -6.79 5.08
CA LEU A 8 4.41 -7.70 4.13
C LEU A 8 3.45 -8.10 3.00
N LEU A 9 2.18 -8.30 3.30
CA LEU A 9 1.16 -8.57 2.30
C LEU A 9 0.96 -7.37 1.36
N THR A 10 0.80 -6.17 1.92
CA THR A 10 0.61 -4.95 1.12
C THR A 10 1.84 -4.64 0.26
N SER A 11 3.05 -4.80 0.79
CA SER A 11 4.28 -4.63 0.00
C SER A 11 4.38 -5.64 -1.14
N ALA A 12 4.07 -6.93 -0.91
CA ALA A 12 4.05 -7.94 -1.95
C ALA A 12 3.03 -7.61 -3.05
N ILE A 13 1.82 -7.18 -2.69
CA ILE A 13 0.78 -6.76 -3.64
C ILE A 13 1.27 -5.56 -4.46
N PHE A 14 1.91 -4.58 -3.83
CA PHE A 14 2.41 -3.39 -4.51
C PHE A 14 3.51 -3.73 -5.53
N VAL A 15 4.41 -4.65 -5.17
CA VAL A 15 5.45 -5.12 -6.11
C VAL A 15 4.83 -5.89 -7.28
N ILE A 16 4.00 -6.90 -6.99
CA ILE A 16 3.45 -7.79 -8.03
C ILE A 16 2.52 -7.01 -8.98
N VAL A 17 1.54 -6.30 -8.43
CA VAL A 17 0.56 -5.56 -9.23
C VAL A 17 1.20 -4.33 -9.88
N GLY A 18 2.17 -3.70 -9.22
CA GLY A 18 2.92 -2.58 -9.79
C GLY A 18 3.78 -2.99 -10.99
N LEU A 19 4.48 -4.13 -10.91
CA LEU A 19 5.24 -4.67 -12.04
C LEU A 19 4.30 -5.09 -13.19
N TRP A 20 3.13 -5.66 -12.87
CA TRP A 20 2.12 -5.94 -13.89
C TRP A 20 1.61 -4.65 -14.57
N SER A 21 1.46 -3.56 -13.81
CA SER A 21 1.12 -2.25 -14.36
C SER A 21 2.23 -1.69 -15.27
N TYR A 22 3.50 -1.94 -14.93
CA TYR A 22 4.64 -1.52 -15.75
C TYR A 22 4.64 -2.21 -17.12
N GLU A 23 4.52 -3.53 -17.16
CA GLU A 23 4.45 -4.26 -18.44
C GLU A 23 3.23 -3.84 -19.27
N ALA A 24 2.06 -3.68 -18.64
CA ALA A 24 0.83 -3.31 -19.34
C ALA A 24 0.83 -1.86 -19.86
N SER A 25 1.64 -0.97 -19.29
CA SER A 25 1.75 0.43 -19.73
C SER A 25 2.75 0.64 -20.88
N GLY A 26 3.35 -0.43 -21.41
CA GLY A 26 4.43 -0.32 -22.38
C GLY A 26 5.74 0.14 -21.74
N ARG A 27 5.97 -0.23 -20.47
CA ARG A 27 7.19 0.06 -19.70
C ARG A 27 7.39 1.53 -19.35
N ASP A 28 6.31 2.24 -19.02
CA ASP A 28 6.39 3.61 -18.50
C ASP A 28 7.04 3.61 -17.10
N LEU A 29 8.19 4.27 -16.98
CA LEU A 29 8.94 4.40 -15.72
C LEU A 29 8.12 5.02 -14.58
N HIS A 30 7.12 5.86 -14.87
CA HIS A 30 6.28 6.44 -13.83
C HIS A 30 5.51 5.38 -13.03
N THR A 31 5.23 4.23 -13.63
CA THR A 31 4.51 3.11 -12.97
C THR A 31 5.39 2.30 -12.00
N LEU A 32 6.72 2.41 -12.09
CA LEU A 32 7.67 1.76 -11.16
C LEU A 32 7.68 2.39 -9.76
N SER A 33 7.05 3.56 -9.59
CA SER A 33 6.87 4.20 -8.29
C SER A 33 6.14 3.28 -7.30
N ILE A 34 5.10 2.54 -7.73
CA ILE A 34 4.35 1.63 -6.86
C ILE A 34 5.20 0.43 -6.39
N PRO A 35 5.89 -0.33 -7.27
CA PRO A 35 6.83 -1.36 -6.85
C PRO A 35 7.90 -0.85 -5.89
N PHE A 36 8.45 0.33 -6.17
CA PHE A 36 9.47 0.93 -5.31
C PHE A 36 8.95 1.21 -3.90
N ILE A 37 7.72 1.74 -3.78
CA ILE A 37 7.03 1.91 -2.50
C ILE A 37 6.82 0.54 -1.81
N GLY A 38 6.44 -0.50 -2.56
CA GLY A 38 6.31 -1.85 -2.02
C GLY A 38 7.63 -2.37 -1.42
N ILE A 39 8.74 -2.22 -2.13
CA ILE A 39 10.08 -2.58 -1.64
C ILE A 39 10.41 -1.76 -0.39
N LEU A 40 10.16 -0.44 -0.40
CA LEU A 40 10.41 0.43 0.75
C LEU A 40 9.61 -0.01 1.99
N LEU A 41 8.33 -0.34 1.82
CA LEU A 41 7.49 -0.87 2.91
C LEU A 41 8.06 -2.19 3.45
N SER A 42 8.62 -3.06 2.61
CA SER A 42 9.18 -4.34 3.05
C SER A 42 10.33 -4.18 4.07
N PHE A 43 11.13 -3.11 3.98
CA PHE A 43 12.20 -2.81 4.95
C PHE A 43 11.67 -2.57 6.37
N PHE A 44 10.43 -2.10 6.52
CA PHE A 44 9.79 -1.92 7.82
C PHE A 44 9.30 -3.22 8.46
N TYR A 45 9.45 -4.38 7.80
CA TYR A 45 9.08 -5.68 8.37
C TYR A 45 9.80 -5.97 9.69
N LYS A 46 11.14 -5.84 9.74
CA LYS A 46 11.93 -6.11 10.95
C LYS A 46 11.51 -5.19 12.12
N PRO A 47 11.49 -3.86 11.97
CA PRO A 47 11.04 -2.95 13.02
C PRO A 47 9.60 -3.22 13.52
N LEU A 48 8.67 -3.56 12.61
CA LEU A 48 7.29 -3.92 12.98
C LEU A 48 7.22 -5.26 13.73
N LYS A 49 8.08 -6.22 13.38
CA LYS A 49 8.16 -7.51 14.08
C LYS A 49 8.71 -7.37 15.50
N GLU A 50 9.66 -6.45 15.69
CA GLU A 50 10.22 -6.06 17.00
C GLU A 50 9.26 -5.18 17.83
N ASN A 51 8.04 -4.91 17.36
CA ASN A 51 7.04 -4.08 18.05
C ASN A 51 7.53 -2.65 18.36
N ARG A 52 8.45 -2.11 17.57
CA ARG A 52 8.94 -0.73 17.75
C ARG A 52 7.82 0.28 17.50
N ARG A 53 7.56 1.17 18.47
CA ARG A 53 6.48 2.16 18.38
C ARG A 53 6.65 3.10 17.18
N TYR A 54 7.86 3.63 16.96
CA TYR A 54 8.16 4.53 15.84
C TYR A 54 7.86 3.89 14.47
N ALA A 55 8.05 2.57 14.33
CA ALA A 55 7.82 1.88 13.07
C ALA A 55 6.32 1.77 12.75
N LEU A 56 5.48 1.50 13.76
CA LEU A 56 4.04 1.45 13.58
C LEU A 56 3.47 2.81 13.18
N GLU A 57 3.92 3.88 13.85
CA GLU A 57 3.52 5.27 13.55
C GLU A 57 3.99 5.69 12.15
N ALA A 58 5.27 5.48 11.82
CA ALA A 58 5.83 5.81 10.51
C ALA A 58 5.12 5.08 9.35
N VAL A 59 4.93 3.77 9.47
CA VAL A 59 4.25 2.97 8.42
C VAL A 59 2.76 3.30 8.35
N GLY A 60 2.11 3.61 9.48
CA GLY A 60 0.73 4.05 9.51
C GLY A 60 0.53 5.36 8.74
N ILE A 61 1.37 6.36 9.00
CA ILE A 61 1.34 7.65 8.30
C ILE A 61 1.67 7.46 6.83
N LEU A 62 2.73 6.72 6.50
CA LEU A 62 3.14 6.46 5.12
C LEU A 62 2.04 5.74 4.33
N SER A 63 1.42 4.72 4.91
CA SER A 63 0.32 3.97 4.27
C SER A 63 -0.93 4.85 4.09
N SER A 64 -1.21 5.74 5.04
CA SER A 64 -2.31 6.70 4.92
C SER A 64 -2.07 7.72 3.81
N LEU A 65 -0.82 8.19 3.67
CA LEU A 65 -0.44 9.06 2.57
C LEU A 65 -0.55 8.35 1.21
N ILE A 66 -0.14 7.08 1.15
CA ILE A 66 -0.29 6.23 -0.05
C ILE A 66 -1.75 6.10 -0.46
N VAL A 67 -2.70 5.92 0.48
CA VAL A 67 -4.13 5.91 0.17
C VAL A 67 -4.54 7.17 -0.58
N LEU A 68 -4.14 8.35 -0.08
CA LEU A 68 -4.47 9.64 -0.70
C LEU A 68 -3.85 9.76 -2.10
N LEU A 69 -2.59 9.34 -2.25
CA LEU A 69 -1.90 9.34 -3.54
C LEU A 69 -2.55 8.40 -4.56
N LEU A 70 -3.09 7.25 -4.13
CA LEU A 70 -3.78 6.30 -5.01
C LEU A 70 -5.16 6.76 -5.49
N LEU A 71 -5.77 7.77 -4.85
CA LEU A 71 -7.03 8.34 -5.34
C LEU A 71 -6.84 9.06 -6.69
N LEU A 72 -5.66 9.63 -6.94
CA LEU A 72 -5.31 10.28 -8.21
C LEU A 72 -5.31 9.30 -9.40
N PRO A 73 -4.53 8.19 -9.40
CA PRO A 73 -4.58 7.21 -10.47
C PRO A 73 -5.95 6.53 -10.56
N MET A 74 -6.68 6.36 -9.45
CA MET A 74 -8.05 5.85 -9.51
C MET A 74 -8.96 6.79 -10.31
N ARG A 75 -8.93 8.09 -10.02
CA ARG A 75 -9.69 9.09 -10.80
C ARG A 75 -9.28 9.08 -12.28
N ASN A 76 -7.99 9.07 -12.56
CA ASN A 76 -7.47 9.10 -13.92
C ASN A 76 -7.84 7.85 -14.72
N THR A 77 -7.84 6.67 -14.08
CA THR A 77 -8.24 5.41 -14.74
C THR A 77 -9.74 5.35 -15.01
N ILE A 78 -10.58 5.87 -14.12
CA ILE A 78 -12.04 5.96 -14.33
C ILE A 78 -12.38 6.92 -15.47
N GLN A 79 -11.69 8.06 -15.57
CA GLN A 79 -11.90 9.06 -16.63
C GLN A 79 -11.27 8.63 -17.97
N SER A 80 -10.49 7.56 -18.00
CA SER A 80 -9.79 7.13 -19.20
C SER A 80 -10.76 6.54 -20.24
N THR A 81 -10.64 6.99 -21.48
CA THR A 81 -11.40 6.46 -22.63
C THR A 81 -10.71 5.25 -23.29
N LYS A 82 -9.58 4.79 -22.74
CA LYS A 82 -8.82 3.69 -23.31
C LYS A 82 -9.59 2.35 -23.20
N PRO A 83 -9.43 1.44 -24.18
CA PRO A 83 -10.15 0.16 -24.21
C PRO A 83 -9.78 -0.77 -23.04
N ASP A 84 -8.58 -0.63 -22.47
CA ASP A 84 -8.05 -1.42 -21.36
C ASP A 84 -8.40 -0.88 -19.97
N LYS A 85 -9.29 0.13 -19.89
CA LYS A 85 -9.68 0.80 -18.62
C LYS A 85 -10.09 -0.15 -17.50
N TYR A 86 -10.76 -1.26 -17.82
CA TYR A 86 -11.26 -2.22 -16.82
C TYR A 86 -10.11 -2.86 -16.04
N TYR A 87 -9.02 -3.23 -16.72
CA TYR A 87 -7.85 -3.81 -16.08
C TYR A 87 -7.09 -2.77 -15.24
N ALA A 88 -7.01 -1.53 -15.72
CA ALA A 88 -6.37 -0.45 -14.99
C ALA A 88 -7.11 -0.14 -13.68
N VAL A 89 -8.44 -0.01 -13.73
CA VAL A 89 -9.29 0.19 -12.54
C VAL A 89 -9.17 -0.98 -11.55
N LEU A 90 -9.17 -2.22 -12.04
CA LEU A 90 -9.04 -3.41 -11.20
C LEU A 90 -7.72 -3.44 -10.42
N ARG A 91 -6.59 -3.12 -11.07
CA ARG A 91 -5.27 -3.08 -10.43
C ARG A 91 -5.19 -1.99 -9.37
N VAL A 92 -5.65 -0.77 -9.68
CA VAL A 92 -5.65 0.34 -8.72
C VAL A 92 -6.58 0.04 -7.55
N SER A 93 -7.74 -0.57 -7.80
CA SER A 93 -8.67 -1.01 -6.76
C SER A 93 -8.05 -2.04 -5.83
N LEU A 94 -7.33 -3.03 -6.37
CA LEU A 94 -6.60 -4.03 -5.57
C LEU A 94 -5.53 -3.37 -4.68
N MET A 95 -4.74 -2.46 -5.23
CA MET A 95 -3.74 -1.73 -4.45
C MET A 95 -4.38 -0.89 -3.35
N LEU A 96 -5.48 -0.19 -3.67
CA LEU A 96 -6.22 0.64 -2.71
C LEU A 96 -6.83 -0.19 -1.58
N ALA A 97 -7.48 -1.31 -1.90
CA ALA A 97 -8.03 -2.23 -0.93
C ALA A 97 -6.94 -2.81 -0.01
N ALA A 98 -5.79 -3.19 -0.57
CA ALA A 98 -4.68 -3.74 0.19
C ALA A 98 -4.08 -2.73 1.19
N VAL A 99 -3.91 -1.47 0.79
CA VAL A 99 -3.36 -0.44 1.69
C VAL A 99 -4.40 0.02 2.72
N LEU A 100 -5.67 0.14 2.36
CA LEU A 100 -6.75 0.45 3.31
C LEU A 100 -6.85 -0.62 4.40
N PHE A 101 -6.79 -1.89 3.99
CA PHE A 101 -6.79 -3.01 4.94
C PHE A 101 -5.61 -2.94 5.92
N ALA A 102 -4.41 -2.60 5.43
CA ALA A 102 -3.25 -2.42 6.30
C ALA A 102 -3.41 -1.24 7.28
N VAL A 103 -3.93 -0.10 6.81
CA VAL A 103 -4.18 1.08 7.66
C VAL A 103 -5.15 0.75 8.80
N ILE A 104 -6.23 0.00 8.52
CA ILE A 104 -7.18 -0.44 9.55
C ILE A 104 -6.47 -1.30 10.62
N ILE A 105 -5.57 -2.20 10.21
CA ILE A 105 -4.79 -3.03 11.13
C ILE A 105 -3.84 -2.18 11.98
N TYR A 106 -3.15 -1.20 11.37
CA TYR A 106 -2.24 -0.32 12.11
C TYR A 106 -3.00 0.53 13.14
N TYR A 107 -4.16 1.07 12.77
CA TYR A 107 -4.98 1.86 13.68
C TYR A 107 -5.51 1.01 14.85
N LYS A 108 -5.97 -0.21 14.56
CA LYS A 108 -6.39 -1.17 15.59
C LYS A 108 -5.26 -1.49 16.57
N GLU A 109 -4.06 -1.74 16.06
CA GLU A 109 -2.88 -1.99 16.88
C GLU A 109 -2.49 -0.76 17.71
N TYR A 110 -2.52 0.43 17.11
CA TYR A 110 -2.22 1.69 17.78
C TYR A 110 -3.17 1.93 18.98
N ARG A 111 -4.47 1.76 18.78
CA ARG A 111 -5.48 1.84 19.85
C ARG A 111 -5.21 0.85 20.98
N ASN A 112 -4.88 -0.40 20.63
CA ASN A 112 -4.56 -1.44 21.61
C ASN A 112 -3.33 -1.11 22.47
N ARG A 113 -2.35 -0.38 21.92
CA ARG A 113 -1.14 0.03 22.64
C ARG A 113 -1.41 1.13 23.66
N ILE A 114 -2.25 2.11 23.30
CA ILE A 114 -2.64 3.19 24.22
C ILE A 114 -3.36 2.64 25.45
N HIS A 115 -4.25 1.65 25.26
CA HIS A 115 -5.01 1.06 26.36
C HIS A 115 -4.19 0.19 27.33
N LYS A 116 -2.97 -0.23 26.95
CA LYS A 116 -2.07 -1.01 27.82
C LYS A 116 -1.12 -0.14 28.66
N THR A 117 -1.07 1.16 28.37
CA THR A 117 -0.20 2.13 29.06
C THR A 117 -0.94 2.96 30.12
N VAL A 118 -2.25 2.75 30.28
CA VAL A 118 -3.12 3.30 31.34
C VAL A 118 -3.47 2.18 32.29
#